data_AF-A0A6A5YCR9-F1
#
_entry.id   AF-A0A6A5YCR9-F1
#
_cell.length_a   1.000
_cell.length_b   1.000
_cell.length_c   1.000
_cell.angle_alpha   90.00
_cell.angle_beta   90.00
_cell.angle_gamma   90.00
#
_symmetry.space_group_name_H-M   'P 1'
#
loop_
_entity.id
_entity.type
_entity.pdbx_description
1 polymer ?
#
loop_
_entity_poly.entity_id
_entity_poly.type
_entity_poly.pdbx_seq_one_letter_code
_entity_poly.pdbx_strand_id
1 'polypeptide(L)'
;MKFITAIAAFAGAAAALTTEQVKVSDISIRDNDGIQAASFKLNGTIDCSLDKPKSGSCSNKKYNFGINGTDSDYTLSLYHELGLAAGIWGHAKAPVVCRAGGNGPDDFVCSQVDDLTMKLSFNGQ
;
A
#
# COMPACT_ATOMS: atom_id res chain seq x y z
N MET A 1 -26.40 -19.55 53.82
CA MET A 1 -26.00 -18.49 52.86
C MET A 1 -25.51 -19.21 51.61
N LYS A 2 -26.25 -19.12 50.50
CA LYS A 2 -25.95 -19.83 49.25
C LYS A 2 -25.04 -18.94 48.39
N PHE A 3 -23.83 -19.41 48.12
CA PHE A 3 -22.90 -18.77 47.20
C PHE A 3 -23.22 -19.23 45.79
N ILE A 4 -23.60 -18.31 44.90
CA ILE A 4 -23.72 -18.56 43.46
C ILE A 4 -22.56 -17.83 42.80
N THR A 5 -21.53 -18.59 42.43
CA THR A 5 -20.40 -18.09 41.64
C THR A 5 -20.82 -18.10 40.17
N ALA A 6 -21.10 -16.94 39.60
CA ALA A 6 -21.27 -16.78 38.16
C ALA A 6 -19.87 -16.71 37.51
N ILE A 7 -19.48 -17.75 36.79
CA ILE A 7 -18.29 -17.72 35.92
C ILE A 7 -18.70 -16.99 34.65
N ALA A 8 -18.27 -15.74 34.51
CA ALA A 8 -18.36 -15.02 33.24
C ALA A 8 -17.43 -15.69 32.24
N ALA A 9 -18.01 -16.43 31.29
CA ALA A 9 -17.29 -16.89 30.12
C ALA A 9 -16.99 -15.67 29.26
N PHE A 10 -15.75 -15.16 29.34
CA PHE A 10 -15.19 -14.33 28.27
C PHE A 10 -15.03 -15.25 27.06
N ALA A 11 -16.06 -15.29 26.22
CA ALA A 11 -15.93 -15.79 24.87
C ALA A 11 -14.89 -14.88 24.18
N GLY A 12 -13.65 -15.36 24.13
CA GLY A 12 -12.63 -14.78 23.26
C GLY A 12 -13.17 -14.82 21.85
N ALA A 13 -13.68 -13.69 21.36
CA ALA A 13 -13.90 -13.49 19.95
C ALA A 13 -12.51 -13.57 19.32
N ALA A 14 -12.19 -14.70 18.70
CA ALA A 14 -11.16 -14.75 17.69
C ALA A 14 -11.59 -13.75 16.61
N ALA A 15 -11.10 -12.51 16.70
CA ALA A 15 -11.23 -11.55 15.63
C ALA A 15 -10.60 -12.22 14.40
N ALA A 16 -11.44 -12.60 13.44
CA ALA A 16 -10.95 -13.05 12.15
C ALA A 16 -10.04 -11.93 11.64
N LEU A 17 -8.74 -12.20 11.54
CA LEU A 17 -7.77 -11.25 11.03
C LEU A 17 -8.15 -10.99 9.57
N THR A 18 -8.83 -9.87 9.29
CA THR A 18 -9.12 -9.49 7.90
C THR A 18 -7.80 -9.34 7.17
N THR A 19 -7.65 -10.14 6.12
CA THR A 19 -6.50 -10.10 5.23
C THR A 19 -6.98 -9.98 3.80
N GLU A 20 -6.22 -9.28 2.99
CA GLU A 20 -6.49 -9.10 1.57
C GLU A 20 -5.20 -9.29 0.77
N GLN A 21 -5.29 -9.90 -0.41
CA GLN A 21 -4.20 -9.92 -1.37
C GLN A 21 -4.56 -9.04 -2.54
N VAL A 22 -3.66 -8.11 -2.88
CA VAL A 22 -3.86 -7.15 -3.96
C VAL A 22 -2.71 -7.26 -4.94
N LYS A 23 -3.03 -7.45 -6.22
CA LYS A 23 -2.02 -7.41 -7.29
C LYS A 23 -1.75 -5.98 -7.66
N VAL A 24 -0.47 -5.63 -7.80
CA VAL A 24 -0.01 -4.31 -8.23
C VAL A 24 0.66 -4.46 -9.59
N SER A 25 0.15 -3.73 -10.58
CA SER A 25 0.66 -3.74 -11.94
C SER A 25 0.92 -2.32 -12.45
N ASP A 26 1.66 -2.21 -13.54
CA ASP A 26 1.96 -0.96 -14.24
C ASP A 26 2.59 0.12 -13.35
N ILE A 27 3.49 -0.26 -12.43
CA ILE A 27 4.18 0.72 -11.58
C ILE A 27 5.04 1.64 -12.45
N SER A 28 4.81 2.94 -12.33
CA SER A 28 5.62 4.01 -12.88
C SER A 28 5.94 5.03 -11.78
N ILE A 29 7.20 5.39 -11.62
CA ILE A 29 7.65 6.38 -10.63
C ILE A 29 8.54 7.38 -11.36
N ARG A 30 8.31 8.67 -11.15
CA ARG A 30 9.23 9.72 -11.56
C ARG A 30 9.90 10.32 -10.33
N ASP A 31 11.22 10.24 -10.31
CA ASP A 31 12.07 10.76 -9.26
C ASP A 31 13.03 11.76 -9.89
N ASN A 32 13.01 13.00 -9.40
CA ASN A 32 13.87 14.07 -9.90
C ASN A 32 14.12 15.02 -8.74
N ASP A 33 15.19 14.73 -8.00
CA ASP A 33 15.48 15.28 -6.67
C ASP A 33 14.33 15.00 -5.68
N GLY A 34 13.83 13.76 -5.70
CA GLY A 34 12.70 13.29 -4.92
C GLY A 34 11.51 12.87 -5.79
N ILE A 35 10.64 12.05 -5.21
CA ILE A 35 9.48 11.50 -5.90
C ILE A 35 8.49 12.62 -6.24
N GLN A 36 8.32 12.86 -7.55
CA GLN A 36 7.41 13.87 -8.10
C GLN A 36 6.08 13.28 -8.53
N ALA A 37 6.10 12.06 -9.07
CA ALA A 37 4.91 11.37 -9.53
C ALA A 37 5.05 9.86 -9.34
N ALA A 38 3.94 9.18 -9.07
CA ALA A 38 3.86 7.74 -9.17
C ALA A 38 2.47 7.29 -9.60
N SER A 39 2.40 6.21 -10.35
CA SER A 39 1.16 5.57 -10.75
C SER A 39 1.30 4.05 -10.78
N PHE A 40 0.17 3.35 -10.59
CA PHE A 40 0.03 1.91 -10.75
C PHE A 40 -1.45 1.55 -10.80
N LYS A 41 -1.74 0.26 -11.03
CA LYS A 41 -3.09 -0.31 -10.93
C LYS A 41 -3.16 -1.36 -9.84
N LEU A 42 -4.26 -1.40 -9.12
CA LEU A 42 -4.63 -2.52 -8.26
C LEU A 42 -5.58 -3.46 -8.99
N ASN A 43 -5.25 -4.76 -8.97
CA ASN A 43 -6.02 -5.83 -9.61
C ASN A 43 -6.35 -5.56 -11.09
N GLY A 44 -5.52 -4.77 -11.77
CA GLY A 44 -5.68 -4.38 -13.17
C GLY A 44 -6.77 -3.35 -13.47
N THR A 45 -7.58 -2.94 -12.49
CA THR A 45 -8.77 -2.09 -12.74
C THR A 45 -8.82 -0.80 -11.95
N ILE A 46 -8.14 -0.72 -10.80
CA ILE A 46 -8.20 0.45 -9.93
C ILE A 46 -6.94 1.28 -10.14
N ASP A 47 -7.06 2.41 -10.82
CA ASP A 47 -5.96 3.35 -11.03
C ASP A 47 -5.60 4.08 -9.73
N CYS A 48 -4.30 4.13 -9.43
CA CYS A 48 -3.74 4.85 -8.30
C CYS A 48 -2.68 5.83 -8.81
N SER A 49 -2.75 7.07 -8.35
CA SER A 49 -1.77 8.09 -8.72
C SER A 49 -1.48 9.06 -7.58
N LEU A 50 -0.27 9.62 -7.64
CA LEU A 50 0.13 10.80 -6.88
C LEU A 50 0.86 11.77 -7.82
N ASP A 51 0.54 13.05 -7.62
CA ASP A 51 1.18 14.20 -8.28
C ASP A 51 1.82 15.14 -7.25
N LYS A 52 1.90 14.69 -5.99
CA LYS A 52 2.48 15.42 -4.86
C LYS A 52 3.35 14.47 -4.05
N PRO A 53 4.41 14.97 -3.39
CA PRO A 53 5.31 14.11 -2.66
C PRO A 53 4.59 13.34 -1.53
N LYS A 54 4.90 12.05 -1.45
CA LYS A 54 4.68 11.12 -0.31
C LYS A 54 3.34 10.39 -0.17
N SER A 55 2.23 10.87 -0.74
CA SER A 55 0.96 10.09 -0.69
C SER A 55 0.02 10.34 -1.86
N GLY A 56 -0.69 9.28 -2.25
CA GLY A 56 -1.67 9.28 -3.33
C GLY A 56 -2.95 8.55 -2.96
N SER A 57 -3.93 8.65 -3.84
CA SER A 57 -5.24 7.98 -3.68
C SER A 57 -5.58 7.22 -4.94
N CYS A 58 -6.35 6.14 -4.77
CA CYS A 58 -6.87 5.38 -5.89
C CYS A 58 -8.26 5.88 -6.33
N SER A 59 -8.66 5.54 -7.56
CA SER A 59 -9.90 6.01 -8.19
C SER A 59 -11.16 5.67 -7.39
N ASN A 60 -11.16 4.55 -6.66
CA ASN A 60 -12.27 4.11 -5.81
C ASN A 60 -12.35 4.80 -4.44
N LYS A 61 -11.38 5.66 -4.09
CA LYS A 61 -11.28 6.40 -2.82
C LYS A 61 -11.23 5.56 -1.54
N LYS A 62 -11.15 4.24 -1.66
CA LYS A 62 -11.02 3.30 -0.54
C LYS A 62 -9.58 2.87 -0.28
N TYR A 63 -8.72 3.02 -1.28
CA TYR A 63 -7.29 2.78 -1.16
C TYR A 63 -6.53 4.10 -1.18
N ASN A 64 -5.63 4.24 -0.22
CA ASN A 64 -4.62 5.28 -0.16
C ASN A 64 -3.26 4.62 -0.15
N PHE A 65 -2.26 5.27 -0.71
CA PHE A 65 -0.92 4.70 -0.78
C PHE A 65 0.13 5.75 -0.49
N GLY A 66 1.29 5.28 -0.07
CA GLY A 66 2.51 6.06 0.05
C GLY A 66 3.64 5.36 -0.68
N ILE A 67 4.57 6.14 -1.19
CA ILE A 67 5.79 5.61 -1.79
C ILE A 67 6.98 6.37 -1.22
N ASN A 68 8.01 5.63 -0.83
CA ASN A 68 9.23 6.17 -0.26
C ASN A 68 10.43 5.40 -0.81
N GLY A 69 11.59 6.03 -0.86
CA GLY A 69 12.81 5.45 -1.41
C GLY A 69 13.50 6.38 -2.41
N THR A 70 14.54 5.87 -3.04
CA THR A 70 15.34 6.54 -4.09
C THR A 70 16.13 5.48 -4.87
N ASP A 71 16.71 5.83 -6.01
CA ASP A 71 17.68 5.01 -6.76
C ASP A 71 17.23 3.58 -7.08
N SER A 72 16.00 3.42 -7.58
CA SER A 72 15.36 2.11 -7.84
C SER A 72 15.06 1.26 -6.60
N ASP A 73 15.28 1.78 -5.39
CA ASP A 73 14.89 1.10 -4.14
C ASP A 73 13.69 1.81 -3.50
N TYR A 74 12.49 1.44 -3.96
CA TYR A 74 11.25 2.03 -3.50
C TYR A 74 10.40 1.02 -2.72
N THR A 75 9.74 1.51 -1.68
CA THR A 75 8.71 0.79 -0.92
C THR A 75 7.36 1.42 -1.18
N LEU A 76 6.41 0.60 -1.64
CA LEU A 76 5.01 0.95 -1.76
C LEU A 76 4.28 0.52 -0.48
N SER A 77 3.63 1.47 0.18
CA SER A 77 2.72 1.21 1.29
C SER A 77 1.29 1.42 0.83
N LEU A 78 0.40 0.50 1.14
CA LEU A 78 -1.01 0.52 0.73
C LEU A 78 -1.91 0.39 1.96
N TYR A 79 -2.92 1.24 2.05
CA TYR A 79 -3.96 1.22 3.07
C TYR A 79 -5.31 1.08 2.40
N HIS A 80 -6.16 0.19 2.91
CA HIS A 80 -7.54 0.01 2.50
C HIS A 80 -8.49 0.33 3.68
N GLU A 81 -9.33 1.33 3.50
CA GLU A 81 -10.38 1.71 4.44
C GLU A 81 -11.56 0.73 4.38
N LEU A 82 -11.87 0.08 5.51
CA LEU A 82 -13.00 -0.84 5.67
C LEU A 82 -14.19 -0.19 6.41
N GLY A 83 -14.03 1.03 6.93
CA GLY A 83 -15.07 1.80 7.63
C GLY A 83 -14.49 2.92 8.50
N LEU A 84 -15.36 3.63 9.23
CA LEU A 84 -15.04 4.87 9.99
C LEU A 84 -13.88 4.78 10.99
N ALA A 85 -13.48 3.57 11.41
CA ALA A 85 -12.35 3.35 12.31
C ALA A 85 -11.63 2.02 12.03
N ALA A 86 -11.76 1.49 10.81
CA ALA A 86 -11.20 0.20 10.45
C ALA A 86 -10.52 0.28 9.09
N GLY A 87 -9.32 -0.28 9.04
CA GLY A 87 -8.59 -0.45 7.79
C GLY A 87 -7.49 -1.47 7.94
N ILE A 88 -7.06 -1.99 6.80
CA ILE A 88 -5.94 -2.92 6.70
C ILE A 88 -4.85 -2.27 5.86
N TRP A 89 -3.60 -2.62 6.14
CA TRP A 89 -2.46 -2.04 5.44
C TRP A 89 -1.37 -3.06 5.23
N GLY A 90 -0.45 -2.72 4.36
CA GLY A 90 0.74 -3.51 4.07
C GLY A 90 1.73 -2.69 3.27
N HIS A 91 2.94 -3.21 3.15
CA HIS A 91 4.01 -2.57 2.39
C HIS A 91 4.84 -3.64 1.68
N ALA A 92 5.44 -3.27 0.55
CA ALA A 92 6.32 -4.15 -0.19
C ALA A 92 7.32 -3.34 -1.01
N LYS A 93 8.45 -3.95 -1.32
CA LYS A 93 9.41 -3.37 -2.27
C LYS A 93 8.78 -3.36 -3.67
N ALA A 94 8.83 -2.20 -4.33
CA ALA A 94 8.39 -2.06 -5.71
C ALA A 94 9.46 -2.67 -6.63
N PRO A 95 9.13 -3.69 -7.44
CA PRO A 95 10.08 -4.29 -8.37
C PRO A 95 10.20 -3.40 -9.62
N VAL A 96 11.01 -2.34 -9.52
CA VAL A 96 11.19 -1.35 -10.60
C VAL A 96 12.64 -1.24 -11.03
N VAL A 97 12.86 -0.80 -12.27
CA VAL A 97 14.16 -0.33 -12.76
C VAL A 97 14.04 1.12 -13.23
N CYS A 98 14.96 1.97 -12.78
CA CYS A 98 15.00 3.37 -13.19
C CYS A 98 15.92 3.60 -14.39
N ARG A 99 15.49 4.49 -15.29
CA ARG A 99 16.26 4.97 -16.45
C ARG A 99 16.17 6.49 -16.49
N ALA A 100 17.09 7.14 -17.21
CA ALA A 100 17.08 8.58 -17.38
C ALA A 100 15.75 9.06 -17.99
N GLY A 101 15.11 10.04 -17.36
CA GLY A 101 13.82 10.63 -17.75
C GLY A 101 13.93 11.82 -18.70
N GLY A 102 15.13 12.41 -18.83
CA GLY A 102 15.45 13.44 -19.82
C GLY A 102 15.19 14.89 -19.39
N ASN A 103 14.72 15.14 -18.17
CA ASN A 103 14.49 16.48 -17.61
C ASN A 103 15.55 16.88 -16.56
N GLY A 104 16.82 16.56 -16.82
CA GLY A 104 17.94 16.88 -15.95
C GLY A 104 18.82 15.67 -15.64
N PRO A 105 19.99 15.88 -15.01
CA PRO A 105 20.90 14.81 -14.64
C PRO A 105 20.34 13.87 -13.57
N ASP A 106 19.43 14.37 -12.72
CA ASP A 106 18.83 13.63 -11.61
C ASP A 106 17.40 13.15 -11.91
N ASP A 107 16.92 13.32 -13.15
CA ASP A 107 15.59 12.88 -13.55
C ASP A 107 15.59 11.42 -13.97
N PHE A 108 14.86 10.60 -13.22
CA PHE A 108 14.68 9.18 -13.42
C PHE A 108 13.20 8.82 -13.57
N VAL A 109 12.94 7.93 -14.53
CA VAL A 109 11.65 7.27 -14.70
C VAL A 109 11.85 5.78 -14.45
N CYS A 110 11.14 5.26 -13.47
CA CYS A 110 11.21 3.88 -13.02
C CYS A 110 9.97 3.12 -13.46
N SER A 111 10.16 1.93 -14.00
CA SER A 111 9.07 1.08 -14.50
C SER A 111 9.14 -0.30 -13.88
N GLN A 112 7.97 -0.91 -13.66
CA GLN A 112 7.85 -2.27 -13.13
C GLN A 112 8.58 -3.30 -14.00
N VAL A 113 9.27 -4.24 -13.37
CA VAL A 113 10.02 -5.31 -14.03
C VAL A 113 9.63 -6.72 -13.55
N ASP A 114 8.86 -6.84 -12.48
CA ASP A 114 8.39 -8.12 -11.94
C ASP A 114 7.00 -7.99 -11.33
N ASP A 115 6.33 -9.12 -11.12
CA ASP A 115 5.02 -9.18 -10.48
C ASP A 115 5.09 -8.73 -9.02
N LEU A 116 4.09 -7.96 -8.58
CA LEU A 116 3.94 -7.57 -7.18
C LEU A 116 2.56 -7.96 -6.67
N THR A 117 2.53 -8.76 -5.59
CA THR A 117 1.32 -9.01 -4.82
C THR A 117 1.55 -8.55 -3.38
N MET A 118 0.70 -7.65 -2.91
CA MET A 118 0.74 -7.12 -1.55
C MET A 118 -0.28 -7.84 -0.68
N LYS A 119 0.13 -8.24 0.52
CA LYS A 119 -0.79 -8.71 1.56
C LYS A 119 -1.11 -7.55 2.50
N LEU A 120 -2.39 -7.23 2.64
CA LEU A 120 -2.88 -6.23 3.59
C LEU A 120 -3.48 -6.95 4.79
N SER A 121 -3.23 -6.42 5.98
CA SER A 121 -3.82 -6.94 7.23
C SER A 121 -3.95 -5.85 8.28
N PHE A 122 -4.68 -6.13 9.36
CA PHE A 122 -4.80 -5.18 10.48
C PHE A 122 -3.45 -4.93 11.20
N ASN A 123 -2.53 -5.89 11.17
CA ASN A 123 -1.24 -5.78 11.84
C ASN A 123 -0.09 -5.37 10.90
N GLY A 124 -0.33 -5.29 9.58
CA GLY A 124 0.61 -4.79 8.56
C GLY A 124 2.06 -5.28 8.59
N GLN A 125 2.33 -6.41 9.24
CA GLN A 125 3.60 -7.13 9.24
C GLN A 125 3.62 -8.21 8.16
#